data_AF-A0A6M1Y4H8-F1
#
_entry.id   AF-A0A6M1Y4H8-F1
#
_cell.length_a   1.000
_cell.length_b   1.000
_cell.length_c   1.000
_cell.angle_alpha   90.00
_cell.angle_beta   90.00
_cell.angle_gamma   90.00
#
_symmetry.space_group_name_H-M   'P 1'
#
loop_
_entity.id
_entity.type
_entity.pdbx_description
1 polymer ?
#
loop_
_entity_poly.entity_id
_entity_poly.type
_entity_poly.pdbx_seq_one_letter_code
_entity_poly.pdbx_strand_id
1 'polypeptide(L)'
;MKQLKLQTRIALPVSLFIATVVLGGAISLAVLDSRRMTNDVAAEAQRQGAATVGLLEVIDALVTEQAISAMTLLQERADEMGLPYLEGETVVGDRTVPQLYFGDEPQANRFNLVDQVVGTVGGSATLFVKSGDDFVRVSTNVVSNGKRAIGTILNPNGQAIQSIRDNRPYYGMVDILGEPYIAGYEPLRSMYGETVGIWYVGFKLDMEILQVLIAESRLLESGFTALLDRSGGVRFHSAHVEPDFVSGIASGNPEWTITRVPFEPWGFEVVSAYPNSEVTALSRTRAIGIIALGLVACLALIGLLVWLVRRLVIRPLGGEPSYAMTVAQRIAHGELDEDVSIKEGDSHSMLAAMREAQQSLRGIIGQMRHMSSEHDKGD
;
A
#
# COMPACT_ATOMS: atom_id res chain seq x y z
N MET A 1 -52.16 -9.96 32.50
CA MET A 1 -51.10 -9.43 31.59
C MET A 1 -51.69 -8.27 30.80
N LYS A 2 -51.18 -7.04 30.95
CA LYS A 2 -51.68 -5.87 30.19
C LYS A 2 -51.50 -6.15 28.69
N GLN A 3 -52.59 -6.23 27.92
CA GLN A 3 -52.51 -6.40 26.48
C GLN A 3 -51.78 -5.18 25.89
N LEU A 4 -50.66 -5.43 25.21
CA LEU A 4 -49.93 -4.39 24.48
C LEU A 4 -50.86 -3.81 23.41
N LYS A 5 -50.96 -2.48 23.36
CA LYS A 5 -51.70 -1.76 22.31
C LYS A 5 -51.28 -2.29 20.95
N LEU A 6 -52.23 -2.50 20.03
CA LEU A 6 -51.96 -3.11 18.71
C LEU A 6 -50.85 -2.37 17.94
N GLN A 7 -50.73 -1.05 18.16
CA GLN A 7 -49.63 -0.23 17.65
C GLN A 7 -48.26 -0.81 18.01
N THR A 8 -48.06 -1.21 19.27
CA THR A 8 -46.82 -1.82 19.74
C THR A 8 -46.65 -3.23 19.19
N ARG A 9 -47.72 -3.99 18.98
CA ARG A 9 -47.65 -5.34 18.38
C ARG A 9 -47.20 -5.34 16.92
N ILE A 10 -47.60 -4.34 16.13
CA ILE A 10 -47.24 -4.24 14.71
C ILE A 10 -45.95 -3.44 14.53
N ALA A 11 -45.80 -2.31 15.22
CA ALA A 11 -44.65 -1.43 15.02
C ALA A 11 -43.36 -2.01 15.62
N LEU A 12 -43.42 -2.76 16.73
CA LEU A 12 -42.23 -3.32 17.37
C LEU A 12 -41.46 -4.32 16.47
N PRO A 13 -42.08 -5.38 15.90
CA PRO A 13 -41.34 -6.31 15.04
C PRO A 13 -40.80 -5.64 13.78
N VAL A 14 -41.54 -4.69 13.20
CA VAL A 14 -41.07 -3.95 12.02
C VAL A 14 -39.92 -2.99 12.37
N SER A 15 -40.00 -2.31 13.52
CA SER A 15 -38.91 -1.44 13.99
C SER A 15 -37.66 -2.24 14.34
N LEU A 16 -37.82 -3.42 14.93
CA LEU A 16 -36.70 -4.33 15.22
C LEU A 16 -36.07 -4.84 13.92
N PHE A 17 -36.88 -5.13 12.89
CA PHE A 17 -36.40 -5.49 11.56
C PHE A 17 -35.62 -4.33 10.92
N ILE A 18 -36.17 -3.11 10.92
CA ILE A 18 -35.50 -1.91 10.41
C ILE A 18 -34.17 -1.70 11.15
N ALA A 19 -34.16 -1.79 12.48
CA ALA A 19 -32.96 -1.62 13.28
C ALA A 19 -31.89 -2.66 12.94
N THR A 20 -32.28 -3.94 12.84
CA THR A 20 -31.36 -5.02 12.49
C THR A 20 -30.76 -4.82 11.09
N VAL A 21 -31.58 -4.48 10.10
CA VAL A 21 -31.13 -4.29 8.72
C VAL A 21 -30.22 -3.06 8.60
N VAL A 22 -30.63 -1.93 9.17
CA VAL A 22 -29.88 -0.67 9.05
C VAL A 22 -28.58 -0.72 9.85
N LEU A 23 -28.62 -1.15 11.11
CA LEU A 23 -27.42 -1.23 11.95
C LEU A 23 -26.49 -2.36 11.48
N GLY A 24 -27.05 -3.51 11.09
CA GLY A 24 -26.27 -4.60 10.51
C GLY A 24 -25.59 -4.20 9.20
N GLY A 25 -26.32 -3.48 8.33
CA GLY A 25 -25.76 -2.90 7.11
C GLY A 25 -24.66 -1.87 7.37
N ALA A 26 -24.85 -0.97 8.33
CA ALA A 26 -23.84 0.01 8.73
C ALA A 26 -22.57 -0.64 9.31
N ILE A 27 -22.73 -1.66 10.16
CA ILE A 27 -21.60 -2.44 10.68
C ILE A 27 -20.89 -3.18 9.54
N SER A 28 -21.63 -3.82 8.64
CA SER A 28 -21.07 -4.52 7.48
C SER A 28 -20.27 -3.58 6.58
N LEU A 29 -20.81 -2.40 6.26
CA LEU A 29 -20.12 -1.35 5.51
C LEU A 29 -18.85 -0.88 6.23
N ALA A 30 -18.91 -0.66 7.54
CA ALA A 30 -17.73 -0.27 8.32
C ALA A 30 -16.63 -1.33 8.30
N VAL A 31 -16.98 -2.62 8.35
CA VAL A 31 -16.02 -3.73 8.22
C VAL A 31 -15.44 -3.79 6.81
N LEU A 32 -16.27 -3.62 5.77
CA LEU A 32 -15.80 -3.58 4.38
C LEU A 32 -14.86 -2.39 4.12
N ASP A 33 -15.18 -1.21 4.66
CA ASP A 33 -14.33 -0.01 4.54
C ASP A 33 -12.99 -0.22 5.23
N SER A 34 -12.98 -0.79 6.44
CA SER A 34 -11.73 -1.13 7.14
C SER A 34 -10.86 -2.11 6.35
N ARG A 35 -11.45 -3.15 5.75
CA ARG A 35 -10.71 -4.09 4.89
C ARG A 35 -10.14 -3.43 3.64
N ARG A 36 -10.90 -2.53 3.01
CA ARG A 36 -10.43 -1.75 1.86
C ARG A 36 -9.25 -0.87 2.24
N MET A 37 -9.35 -0.13 3.35
CA MET A 37 -8.25 0.71 3.85
C MET A 37 -6.97 -0.08 4.09
N THR A 38 -7.04 -1.24 4.75
CA THR A 38 -5.84 -2.07 4.97
C THR A 38 -5.21 -2.49 3.65
N ASN A 39 -6.03 -2.90 2.67
CA ASN A 39 -5.55 -3.28 1.35
C ASN A 39 -4.97 -2.09 0.57
N ASP A 40 -5.58 -0.92 0.67
CA ASP A 40 -5.14 0.29 -0.03
C ASP A 40 -3.77 0.76 0.48
N VAL A 41 -3.57 0.75 1.80
CA VAL A 41 -2.28 1.09 2.43
C VAL A 41 -1.22 0.05 2.11
N ALA A 42 -1.55 -1.24 2.17
CA ALA A 42 -0.63 -2.31 1.77
C ALA A 42 -0.22 -2.20 0.29
N ALA A 43 -1.18 -1.90 -0.59
CA ALA A 43 -0.93 -1.71 -2.00
C ALA A 43 -0.10 -0.45 -2.27
N GLU A 44 -0.28 0.61 -1.48
CA GLU A 44 0.55 1.82 -1.57
C GLU A 44 1.99 1.54 -1.16
N ALA A 45 2.20 0.85 -0.03
CA ALA A 45 3.53 0.43 0.41
C ALA A 45 4.24 -0.43 -0.67
N GLN A 46 3.51 -1.37 -1.29
CA GLN A 46 4.03 -2.18 -2.39
C GLN A 46 4.36 -1.34 -3.63
N ARG A 47 3.49 -0.38 -4.01
CA ARG A 47 3.71 0.51 -5.16
C ARG A 47 4.93 1.40 -4.96
N GLN A 48 5.08 2.03 -3.79
CA GLN A 48 6.23 2.87 -3.47
C GLN A 48 7.53 2.06 -3.47
N GLY A 49 7.52 0.86 -2.87
CA GLY A 49 8.65 -0.05 -2.90
C GLY A 49 9.02 -0.47 -4.33
N ALA A 50 8.04 -0.89 -5.13
CA ALA A 50 8.25 -1.28 -6.52
C ALA A 50 8.71 -0.12 -7.41
N ALA A 51 8.21 1.10 -7.20
CA ALA A 51 8.68 2.28 -7.93
C ALA A 51 10.15 2.60 -7.61
N THR A 52 10.56 2.47 -6.34
CA THR A 52 11.95 2.66 -5.92
C THR A 52 12.86 1.61 -6.55
N VAL A 53 12.45 0.34 -6.55
CA VAL A 53 13.20 -0.74 -7.22
C VAL A 53 13.23 -0.55 -8.74
N GLY A 54 12.14 -0.11 -9.36
CA GLY A 54 12.13 0.20 -10.79
C GLY A 54 13.10 1.32 -11.18
N LEU A 55 13.30 2.32 -10.31
CA LEU A 55 14.34 3.34 -10.52
C LEU A 55 15.75 2.75 -10.38
N LEU A 56 15.97 1.88 -9.39
CA LEU A 56 17.24 1.15 -9.25
C LEU A 56 17.54 0.29 -10.48
N GLU A 57 16.56 -0.41 -11.03
CA GLU A 57 16.68 -1.18 -12.26
C GLU A 57 17.07 -0.30 -13.46
N VAL A 58 16.45 0.87 -13.60
CA VAL A 58 16.79 1.82 -14.66
C VAL A 58 18.21 2.36 -14.48
N ILE A 59 18.61 2.73 -13.26
CA ILE A 59 19.97 3.21 -12.99
C ILE A 59 20.99 2.09 -13.29
N ASP A 60 20.74 0.88 -12.79
CA ASP A 60 21.62 -0.28 -13.03
C ASP A 60 21.78 -0.57 -14.52
N ALA A 61 20.68 -0.62 -15.29
CA ALA A 61 20.73 -0.85 -16.72
C ALA A 61 21.48 0.25 -17.47
N LEU A 62 21.17 1.52 -17.19
CA LEU A 62 21.81 2.66 -17.88
C LEU A 62 23.30 2.75 -17.57
N VAL A 63 23.68 2.63 -16.30
CA VAL A 63 25.08 2.76 -15.88
C VAL A 63 25.89 1.52 -16.32
N THR A 64 25.28 0.33 -16.33
CA THR A 64 25.92 -0.88 -16.86
C THR A 64 26.18 -0.76 -18.36
N GLU A 65 25.21 -0.29 -19.15
CA GLU A 65 25.41 -0.03 -20.59
C GLU A 65 26.48 1.04 -20.84
N GLN A 66 26.54 2.08 -19.99
CA GLN A 66 27.60 3.07 -20.04
C GLN A 66 28.98 2.46 -19.74
N ALA A 67 29.06 1.55 -18.75
CA ALA A 67 30.27 0.80 -18.44
C ALA A 67 30.70 -0.09 -19.61
N ILE A 68 29.79 -0.81 -20.24
CA ILE A 68 30.08 -1.63 -21.43
C ILE A 68 30.63 -0.75 -22.55
N SER A 69 29.97 0.38 -22.85
CA SER A 69 30.41 1.31 -23.89
C SER A 69 31.79 1.90 -23.61
N ALA A 70 32.07 2.24 -22.34
CA ALA A 70 33.37 2.72 -21.91
C ALA A 70 34.45 1.64 -22.03
N MET A 71 34.11 0.38 -21.73
CA MET A 71 35.01 -0.77 -21.89
C MET A 71 35.38 -0.97 -23.35
N THR A 72 34.39 -0.97 -24.24
CA THR A 72 34.62 -1.08 -25.69
C THR A 72 35.52 0.03 -26.20
N LEU A 73 35.28 1.28 -25.80
CA LEU A 73 36.14 2.40 -26.18
C LEU A 73 37.57 2.24 -25.63
N LEU A 74 37.74 1.80 -24.38
CA LEU A 74 39.06 1.55 -23.81
C LEU A 74 39.84 0.50 -24.59
N GLN A 75 39.18 -0.59 -24.97
CA GLN A 75 39.79 -1.67 -25.76
C GLN A 75 40.12 -1.21 -27.18
N GLU A 76 39.20 -0.52 -27.87
CA GLU A 76 39.44 0.01 -29.22
C GLU A 76 40.66 0.94 -29.27
N ARG A 77 40.77 1.86 -28.29
CA ARG A 77 41.92 2.76 -28.17
C ARG A 77 43.22 2.05 -27.86
N ALA A 78 43.18 0.97 -27.08
CA ALA A 78 44.37 0.17 -26.81
C ALA A 78 44.78 -0.66 -28.03
N ASP A 79 43.82 -1.21 -28.76
CA ASP A 79 44.05 -1.98 -29.98
C ASP A 79 44.70 -1.14 -31.08
N GLU A 80 44.38 0.17 -31.16
CA GLU A 80 45.07 1.14 -32.02
C GLU A 80 46.58 1.27 -31.69
N MET A 81 46.97 1.04 -30.42
CA MET A 81 48.36 1.09 -29.97
C MET A 81 49.12 -0.21 -30.25
N GLY A 82 48.40 -1.33 -30.33
CA GLY A 82 48.93 -2.65 -30.66
C GLY A 82 48.62 -3.73 -29.62
N LEU A 83 48.96 -4.97 -29.95
CA LEU A 83 48.61 -6.12 -29.11
C LEU A 83 49.29 -6.07 -27.73
N PRO A 84 48.60 -6.51 -26.66
CA PRO A 84 49.17 -6.55 -25.32
C PRO A 84 50.17 -7.69 -25.11
N TYR A 85 51.25 -7.38 -24.39
CA TYR A 85 52.17 -8.38 -23.84
C TYR A 85 52.88 -7.83 -22.58
N LEU A 86 53.53 -8.75 -21.85
CA LEU A 86 54.37 -8.42 -20.70
C LEU A 86 55.84 -8.63 -21.06
N GLU A 87 56.69 -7.64 -20.77
CA GLU A 87 58.13 -7.76 -20.95
C GLU A 87 58.90 -6.94 -19.91
N GLY A 88 59.83 -7.58 -19.20
CA GLY A 88 60.60 -6.92 -18.14
C GLY A 88 59.75 -6.51 -16.93
N GLU A 89 60.36 -5.75 -16.03
CA GLU A 89 59.75 -5.31 -14.77
C GLU A 89 59.83 -3.80 -14.60
N THR A 90 58.89 -3.25 -13.84
CA THR A 90 58.84 -1.83 -13.50
C THR A 90 58.30 -1.65 -12.09
N VAL A 91 58.61 -0.51 -11.48
CA VAL A 91 58.10 -0.15 -10.15
C VAL A 91 56.83 0.69 -10.30
N VAL A 92 55.76 0.30 -9.60
CA VAL A 92 54.49 1.03 -9.51
C VAL A 92 54.14 1.19 -8.02
N GLY A 93 54.22 2.42 -7.52
CA GLY A 93 54.17 2.67 -6.08
C GLY A 93 55.33 1.95 -5.38
N ASP A 94 55.02 1.09 -4.42
CA ASP A 94 56.01 0.32 -3.66
C ASP A 94 56.21 -1.12 -4.18
N ARG A 95 55.69 -1.45 -5.38
CA ARG A 95 55.69 -2.80 -5.93
C ARG A 95 56.47 -2.89 -7.23
N THR A 96 57.26 -3.95 -7.37
CA THR A 96 57.81 -4.38 -8.67
C THR A 96 56.78 -5.29 -9.34
N VAL A 97 56.40 -4.95 -10.57
CA VAL A 97 55.40 -5.69 -11.37
C VAL A 97 55.90 -5.87 -12.80
N PRO A 98 55.40 -6.87 -13.54
CA PRO A 98 55.66 -6.97 -14.96
C PRO A 98 55.23 -5.69 -15.69
N GLN A 99 56.03 -5.23 -16.66
CA GLN A 99 55.66 -4.08 -17.48
C GLN A 99 54.70 -4.53 -18.58
N LEU A 100 53.55 -3.85 -18.66
CA LEU A 100 52.56 -4.05 -19.71
C LEU A 100 52.84 -3.12 -20.88
N TYR A 101 52.83 -3.67 -22.08
CA TYR A 101 52.91 -2.93 -23.33
C TYR A 101 51.62 -3.10 -24.13
N PHE A 102 51.29 -2.08 -24.91
CA PHE A 102 50.42 -2.20 -26.09
C PHE A 102 51.27 -1.77 -27.29
N GLY A 103 51.59 -2.71 -28.18
CA GLY A 103 52.62 -2.48 -29.21
C GLY A 103 53.96 -2.12 -28.59
N ASP A 104 54.53 -0.96 -28.95
CA ASP A 104 55.82 -0.50 -28.41
C ASP A 104 55.67 0.42 -27.19
N GLU A 105 54.45 0.68 -26.73
CA GLU A 105 54.15 1.70 -25.72
C GLU A 105 53.92 1.08 -24.33
N PRO A 106 54.79 1.34 -23.33
CA PRO A 106 54.61 0.85 -21.97
C PRO A 106 53.45 1.58 -21.26
N GLN A 107 52.70 0.85 -20.44
CA GLN A 107 51.47 1.34 -19.82
C GLN A 107 51.58 1.61 -18.31
N ALA A 108 52.51 0.99 -17.59
CA ALA A 108 52.65 1.25 -16.16
C ALA A 108 53.10 2.68 -15.89
N ASN A 109 52.46 3.35 -14.92
CA ASN A 109 52.65 4.78 -14.60
C ASN A 109 52.34 5.74 -15.76
N ARG A 110 51.69 5.28 -16.85
CA ARG A 110 51.25 6.13 -17.97
C ARG A 110 49.74 6.22 -17.99
N PHE A 111 49.20 7.44 -17.95
CA PHE A 111 47.77 7.65 -17.71
C PHE A 111 46.99 8.14 -18.93
N ASN A 112 47.66 8.39 -20.06
CA ASN A 112 47.05 9.00 -21.25
C ASN A 112 45.83 8.20 -21.75
N LEU A 113 45.96 6.88 -21.87
CA LEU A 113 44.88 6.02 -22.35
C LEU A 113 43.65 6.08 -21.44
N VAL A 114 43.84 5.84 -20.13
CA VAL A 114 42.75 5.85 -19.15
C VAL A 114 42.11 7.24 -19.00
N ASP A 115 42.90 8.31 -19.11
CA ASP A 115 42.40 9.68 -19.03
C ASP A 115 41.65 10.11 -20.29
N GLN A 116 42.07 9.67 -21.49
CA GLN A 116 41.38 9.97 -22.75
C GLN A 116 40.00 9.30 -22.82
N VAL A 117 39.89 8.05 -22.36
CA VAL A 117 38.61 7.34 -22.28
C VAL A 117 37.68 8.12 -21.36
N VAL A 118 38.12 8.45 -20.15
CA VAL A 118 37.29 9.19 -19.19
C VAL A 118 36.96 10.60 -19.68
N GLY A 119 37.88 11.26 -20.39
CA GLY A 119 37.60 12.55 -21.04
C GLY A 119 36.50 12.48 -22.11
N THR A 120 36.21 11.29 -22.64
CA THR A 120 35.19 11.06 -23.67
C THR A 120 33.85 10.58 -23.07
N VAL A 121 33.89 9.59 -22.18
CA VAL A 121 32.68 8.91 -21.67
C VAL A 121 32.37 9.18 -20.18
N GLY A 122 33.29 9.84 -19.47
CA GLY A 122 33.21 10.04 -18.02
C GLY A 122 33.66 8.82 -17.21
N GLY A 123 33.33 8.82 -15.92
CA GLY A 123 33.62 7.70 -15.01
C GLY A 123 35.11 7.53 -14.68
N SER A 124 35.53 6.27 -14.58
CA SER A 124 36.89 5.86 -14.25
C SER A 124 37.35 4.72 -15.14
N ALA A 125 38.65 4.66 -15.41
CA ALA A 125 39.30 3.61 -16.19
C ALA A 125 40.61 3.19 -15.53
N THR A 126 40.96 1.91 -15.65
CA THR A 126 42.14 1.34 -15.01
C THR A 126 42.65 0.14 -15.78
N LEU A 127 43.98 0.01 -15.84
CA LEU A 127 44.68 -1.19 -16.24
C LEU A 127 45.27 -1.86 -15.01
N PHE A 128 44.97 -3.14 -14.83
CA PHE A 128 45.66 -4.00 -13.89
C PHE A 128 46.58 -4.97 -14.63
N VAL A 129 47.73 -5.28 -14.04
CA VAL A 129 48.66 -6.28 -14.55
C VAL A 129 48.69 -7.47 -13.62
N LYS A 130 48.73 -8.67 -14.20
CA LYS A 130 48.92 -9.91 -13.48
C LYS A 130 50.35 -9.96 -12.93
N SER A 131 50.49 -10.09 -11.62
CA SER A 131 51.77 -10.17 -10.90
C SER A 131 51.70 -11.33 -9.93
N GLY A 132 52.18 -12.51 -10.36
CA GLY A 132 51.92 -13.76 -9.66
C GLY A 132 50.43 -14.13 -9.74
N ASP A 133 49.80 -14.34 -8.58
CA ASP A 133 48.36 -14.65 -8.45
C ASP A 133 47.48 -13.40 -8.27
N ASP A 134 48.11 -12.23 -8.11
CA ASP A 134 47.47 -10.95 -7.85
C ASP A 134 47.38 -10.08 -9.11
N PHE A 135 46.47 -9.10 -9.06
CA PHE A 135 46.34 -8.08 -10.10
C PHE A 135 46.59 -6.70 -9.52
N VAL A 136 47.67 -6.05 -9.98
CA VAL A 136 48.14 -4.77 -9.45
C VAL A 136 47.72 -3.64 -10.38
N ARG A 137 47.19 -2.57 -9.80
CA ARG A 137 46.76 -1.36 -10.53
C ARG A 137 47.97 -0.60 -11.07
N VAL A 138 48.19 -0.61 -12.39
CA VAL A 138 49.40 0.00 -13.02
C VAL A 138 49.14 1.34 -13.70
N SER A 139 47.91 1.59 -14.15
CA SER A 139 47.48 2.85 -14.74
C SER A 139 46.02 3.10 -14.39
N THR A 140 45.70 4.26 -13.82
CA THR A 140 44.35 4.56 -13.35
C THR A 140 44.12 6.05 -13.25
N ASN A 141 42.87 6.48 -13.40
CA ASN A 141 42.39 7.81 -13.02
C ASN A 141 41.60 7.82 -11.71
N VAL A 142 41.47 6.67 -11.03
CA VAL A 142 40.89 6.59 -9.69
C VAL A 142 41.84 7.26 -8.70
N VAL A 143 41.34 8.24 -7.96
CA VAL A 143 42.10 9.02 -6.98
C VAL A 143 41.72 8.60 -5.57
N SER A 144 42.73 8.42 -4.71
CA SER A 144 42.60 8.20 -3.27
C SER A 144 43.54 9.16 -2.54
N ASN A 145 43.07 9.85 -1.51
CA ASN A 145 43.89 10.81 -0.74
C ASN A 145 44.64 11.84 -1.62
N GLY A 146 43.98 12.31 -2.68
CA GLY A 146 44.55 13.29 -3.62
C GLY A 146 45.60 12.76 -4.59
N LYS A 147 45.90 11.45 -4.60
CA LYS A 147 46.83 10.80 -5.54
C LYS A 147 46.15 9.65 -6.29
N ARG A 148 46.62 9.33 -7.51
CA ARG A 148 46.15 8.15 -8.25
C ARG A 148 46.44 6.90 -7.45
N ALA A 149 45.47 6.00 -7.37
CA ALA A 149 45.54 4.81 -6.53
C ALA A 149 46.34 3.66 -7.18
N ILE A 150 47.50 3.97 -7.79
CA ILE A 150 48.40 2.99 -8.40
C ILE A 150 49.08 2.11 -7.35
N GLY A 151 49.53 0.91 -7.76
CA GLY A 151 50.23 -0.04 -6.89
C GLY A 151 49.34 -0.79 -5.89
N THR A 152 48.03 -0.50 -5.87
CA THR A 152 47.05 -1.24 -5.06
C THR A 152 46.64 -2.53 -5.76
N ILE A 153 46.40 -3.59 -4.99
CA ILE A 153 45.89 -4.86 -5.51
C ILE A 153 44.36 -4.79 -5.64
N LEU A 154 43.82 -5.37 -6.72
CA LEU A 154 42.38 -5.63 -6.82
C LEU A 154 41.93 -6.52 -5.65
N ASN A 155 40.80 -6.21 -5.00
CA ASN A 155 40.33 -6.95 -3.84
C ASN A 155 40.30 -8.48 -4.10
N PRO A 156 41.16 -9.27 -3.44
CA PRO A 156 41.34 -10.70 -3.74
C PRO A 156 40.14 -11.55 -3.32
N ASN A 157 39.23 -11.00 -2.52
CA ASN A 157 38.00 -11.64 -2.05
C ASN A 157 36.74 -11.06 -2.73
N GLY A 158 36.88 -10.12 -3.67
CA GLY A 158 35.76 -9.49 -4.37
C GLY A 158 35.07 -10.42 -5.38
N GLN A 159 33.83 -10.09 -5.77
CA GLN A 159 33.11 -10.84 -6.80
C GLN A 159 33.77 -10.73 -8.17
N ALA A 160 34.29 -9.54 -8.52
CA ALA A 160 34.96 -9.31 -9.80
C ALA A 160 36.17 -10.25 -10.01
N ILE A 161 37.04 -10.41 -9.01
CA ILE A 161 38.23 -11.28 -9.15
C ILE A 161 37.86 -12.75 -9.29
N GLN A 162 36.75 -13.20 -8.70
CA GLN A 162 36.25 -14.57 -8.87
C GLN A 162 35.89 -14.82 -10.33
N SER A 163 35.13 -13.92 -10.95
CA SER A 163 34.79 -14.00 -12.38
C SER A 163 36.03 -13.95 -13.28
N ILE A 164 36.99 -13.07 -12.98
CA ILE A 164 38.23 -12.98 -13.76
C ILE A 164 39.07 -14.26 -13.66
N ARG A 165 39.15 -14.88 -12.48
CA ARG A 165 39.82 -16.18 -12.29
C ARG A 165 39.13 -17.29 -13.07
N ASP A 166 37.80 -17.23 -13.22
CA ASP A 166 37.01 -18.08 -14.12
C ASP A 166 37.15 -17.68 -15.60
N ASN A 167 37.99 -16.69 -15.91
CA ASN A 167 38.25 -16.19 -17.25
C ASN A 167 37.03 -15.55 -17.93
N ARG A 168 36.10 -15.00 -17.13
CA ARG A 168 34.86 -14.35 -17.56
C ARG A 168 34.82 -12.86 -17.21
N PRO A 169 34.14 -12.02 -18.01
CA PRO A 169 33.90 -10.64 -17.64
C PRO A 169 32.96 -10.55 -16.42
N TYR A 170 33.06 -9.45 -15.68
CA TYR A 170 32.16 -9.12 -14.58
C TYR A 170 31.67 -7.69 -14.74
N TYR A 171 30.36 -7.51 -14.67
CA TYR A 171 29.71 -6.21 -14.60
C TYR A 171 28.78 -6.20 -13.39
N GLY A 172 28.93 -5.22 -12.52
CA GLY A 172 28.11 -5.12 -11.32
C GLY A 172 28.59 -4.10 -10.31
N MET A 173 27.86 -3.99 -9.20
CA MET A 173 28.16 -3.04 -8.15
C MET A 173 29.34 -3.50 -7.28
N VAL A 174 30.30 -2.60 -7.09
CA VAL A 174 31.49 -2.81 -6.26
C VAL A 174 31.76 -1.57 -5.41
N ASP A 175 32.33 -1.79 -4.23
CA ASP A 175 32.87 -0.72 -3.40
C ASP A 175 34.31 -0.42 -3.81
N ILE A 176 34.60 0.85 -4.11
CA ILE A 176 35.92 1.33 -4.48
C ILE A 176 36.29 2.46 -3.54
N LEU A 177 37.15 2.14 -2.56
CA LEU A 177 37.67 3.09 -1.58
C LEU A 177 36.55 3.72 -0.70
N GLY A 178 35.50 2.95 -0.39
CA GLY A 178 34.36 3.38 0.43
C GLY A 178 33.21 4.00 -0.35
N GLU A 179 33.30 4.03 -1.68
CA GLU A 179 32.33 4.65 -2.56
C GLU A 179 31.73 3.60 -3.51
N PRO A 180 30.40 3.61 -3.76
CA PRO A 180 29.75 2.63 -4.62
C PRO A 180 29.90 2.96 -6.11
N TYR A 181 30.32 1.96 -6.89
CA TYR A 181 30.47 2.06 -8.35
C TYR A 181 29.75 0.91 -9.03
N ILE A 182 29.23 1.15 -10.23
CA ILE A 182 29.02 0.08 -11.21
C ILE A 182 30.29 -0.03 -12.02
N ALA A 183 30.88 -1.22 -12.03
CA ALA A 183 32.15 -1.46 -12.69
C ALA A 183 32.10 -2.66 -13.62
N GLY A 184 32.82 -2.53 -14.72
CA GLY A 184 33.15 -3.59 -15.65
C GLY A 184 34.59 -4.03 -15.45
N TYR A 185 34.81 -5.34 -15.37
CA TYR A 185 36.13 -5.98 -15.33
C TYR A 185 36.19 -7.03 -16.42
N GLU A 186 37.19 -6.95 -17.30
CA GLU A 186 37.39 -7.95 -18.36
C GLU A 186 38.83 -8.46 -18.38
N PRO A 187 39.06 -9.77 -18.62
CA PRO A 187 40.42 -10.29 -18.77
C PRO A 187 41.14 -9.63 -19.94
N LEU A 188 42.29 -9.02 -19.67
CA LEU A 188 43.18 -8.49 -20.70
C LEU A 188 44.10 -9.63 -21.17
N ARG A 189 43.96 -10.04 -22.43
CA ARG A 189 44.60 -11.24 -22.99
C ARG A 189 45.71 -10.89 -23.96
N SER A 190 46.82 -11.63 -23.90
CA SER A 190 47.86 -11.57 -24.93
C SER A 190 47.42 -12.22 -26.24
N MET A 191 48.26 -12.12 -27.28
CA MET A 191 48.08 -12.81 -28.57
C MET A 191 47.95 -14.34 -28.44
N TYR A 192 48.43 -14.92 -27.34
CA TYR A 192 48.35 -16.36 -27.06
C TYR A 192 47.09 -16.74 -26.26
N GLY A 193 46.21 -15.77 -25.96
CA GLY A 193 44.98 -15.97 -25.19
C GLY A 193 45.16 -15.96 -23.67
N GLU A 194 46.39 -15.83 -23.18
CA GLU A 194 46.74 -15.79 -21.76
C GLU A 194 46.32 -14.47 -21.12
N THR A 195 45.68 -14.52 -19.96
CA THR A 195 45.32 -13.32 -19.19
C THR A 195 46.58 -12.70 -18.58
N VAL A 196 47.00 -11.56 -19.13
CA VAL A 196 48.17 -10.79 -18.67
C VAL A 196 47.78 -9.58 -17.81
N GLY A 197 46.48 -9.27 -17.75
CA GLY A 197 45.96 -8.17 -16.93
C GLY A 197 44.44 -8.16 -16.84
N ILE A 198 43.88 -7.03 -16.40
CA ILE A 198 42.44 -6.76 -16.37
C ILE A 198 42.18 -5.35 -16.90
N TRP A 199 41.22 -5.25 -17.80
CA TRP A 199 40.57 -3.99 -18.14
C TRP A 199 39.55 -3.63 -17.07
N TYR A 200 39.56 -2.39 -16.61
CA TYR A 200 38.55 -1.88 -15.70
C TYR A 200 37.99 -0.56 -16.20
N VAL A 201 36.67 -0.45 -16.07
CA VAL A 201 35.94 0.82 -16.14
C VAL A 201 34.93 0.86 -15.02
N GLY A 202 34.59 2.04 -14.53
CA GLY A 202 33.54 2.16 -13.52
C GLY A 202 32.99 3.56 -13.35
N PHE A 203 31.71 3.62 -13.01
CA PHE A 203 30.94 4.84 -12.85
C PHE A 203 30.45 4.93 -11.42
N LYS A 204 30.78 6.04 -10.76
CA LYS A 204 30.31 6.32 -9.40
C LYS A 204 28.78 6.40 -9.45
N LEU A 205 28.11 5.67 -8.58
CA LEU A 205 26.66 5.75 -8.46
C LEU A 205 26.30 7.04 -7.73
N ASP A 206 25.65 7.96 -8.44
CA ASP A 206 25.01 9.12 -7.84
C ASP A 206 23.63 8.71 -7.29
N MET A 207 23.50 8.75 -5.97
CA MET A 207 22.31 8.33 -5.26
C MET A 207 21.49 9.50 -4.72
N GLU A 208 21.81 10.74 -5.10
CA GLU A 208 21.15 11.93 -4.55
C GLU A 208 19.64 11.92 -4.85
N ILE A 209 19.24 11.61 -6.08
CA ILE A 209 17.83 11.52 -6.48
C ILE A 209 17.11 10.43 -5.67
N LEU A 210 17.76 9.28 -5.49
CA LEU A 210 17.18 8.16 -4.74
C LEU A 210 17.02 8.52 -3.25
N GLN A 211 18.01 9.19 -2.68
CA GLN A 211 17.95 9.71 -1.32
C GLN A 211 16.78 10.68 -1.15
N VAL A 212 16.59 11.63 -2.07
CA VAL A 212 15.48 12.59 -2.01
C VAL A 212 14.13 11.88 -2.11
N LEU A 213 13.95 10.96 -3.06
CA LEU A 213 12.70 10.23 -3.24
C LEU A 213 12.33 9.40 -2.00
N ILE A 214 13.31 8.71 -1.42
CA ILE A 214 13.09 7.93 -0.20
C ILE A 214 12.86 8.87 0.99
N ALA A 215 13.58 9.99 1.09
CA ALA A 215 13.39 10.97 2.15
C ALA A 215 11.98 11.59 2.15
N GLU A 216 11.40 11.85 0.98
CA GLU A 216 10.04 12.39 0.83
C GLU A 216 8.94 11.33 0.98
N SER A 217 9.29 10.04 0.89
CA SER A 217 8.31 8.96 1.03
C SER A 217 7.67 8.96 2.42
N ARG A 218 6.36 8.73 2.46
CA ARG A 218 5.61 8.67 3.72
C ARG A 218 4.43 7.72 3.60
N LEU A 219 4.31 6.84 4.60
CA LEU A 219 3.20 5.92 4.75
C LEU A 219 2.48 6.26 6.06
N LEU A 220 1.27 6.81 5.98
CA LEU A 220 0.51 7.29 7.14
C LEU A 220 1.30 8.34 7.96
N GLU A 221 1.18 8.35 9.29
CA GLU A 221 1.85 9.33 10.13
C GLU A 221 3.25 8.86 10.54
N SER A 222 3.38 7.63 11.04
CA SER A 222 4.67 7.08 11.53
C SER A 222 5.31 6.05 10.59
N GLY A 223 4.61 5.59 9.55
CA GLY A 223 5.16 4.64 8.59
C GLY A 223 6.22 5.27 7.68
N PHE A 224 7.08 4.43 7.12
CA PHE A 224 8.28 4.86 6.39
C PHE A 224 8.60 3.91 5.24
N THR A 225 9.45 4.38 4.33
CA THR A 225 10.18 3.56 3.36
C THR A 225 11.67 3.78 3.58
N ALA A 226 12.46 2.72 3.43
CA ALA A 226 13.90 2.72 3.59
C ALA A 226 14.57 1.79 2.58
N LEU A 227 15.80 2.12 2.21
CA LEU A 227 16.70 1.26 1.45
C LEU A 227 17.72 0.66 2.40
N LEU A 228 17.74 -0.67 2.48
CA LEU A 228 18.71 -1.43 3.26
C LEU A 228 19.77 -2.02 2.34
N ASP A 229 21.00 -2.14 2.85
CA ASP A 229 22.04 -2.90 2.17
C ASP A 229 22.02 -4.39 2.52
N ARG A 230 22.93 -5.16 1.92
CA ARG A 230 23.05 -6.61 2.12
C ARG A 230 23.28 -7.03 3.57
N SER A 231 23.84 -6.15 4.41
CA SER A 231 24.04 -6.40 5.83
C SER A 231 22.84 -6.03 6.70
N GLY A 232 21.78 -5.48 6.10
CA GLY A 232 20.62 -4.91 6.80
C GLY A 232 20.87 -3.48 7.27
N GLY A 233 21.98 -2.84 6.89
CA GLY A 233 22.29 -1.47 7.25
C GLY A 233 21.41 -0.48 6.48
N VAL A 234 20.88 0.52 7.18
CA VAL A 234 20.04 1.57 6.58
C VAL A 234 20.91 2.51 5.74
N ARG A 235 20.67 2.54 4.43
CA ARG A 235 21.34 3.45 3.49
C ARG A 235 20.56 4.75 3.35
N PHE A 236 19.26 4.65 3.10
CA PHE A 236 18.34 5.78 2.99
C PHE A 236 17.04 5.45 3.71
N HIS A 237 16.34 6.47 4.19
CA HIS A 237 15.06 6.33 4.88
C HIS A 237 14.23 7.61 4.73
N SER A 238 12.92 7.49 4.95
CA SER A 238 12.02 8.64 5.06
C SER A 238 12.54 9.65 6.08
N ALA A 239 12.50 10.93 5.76
CA ALA A 239 13.13 11.99 6.54
C ALA A 239 12.51 12.21 7.93
N HIS A 240 11.28 11.76 8.15
CA HIS A 240 10.58 11.91 9.43
C HIS A 240 10.89 10.81 10.46
N VAL A 241 11.70 9.82 10.11
CA VAL A 241 12.12 8.73 11.01
C VAL A 241 13.64 8.65 11.11
N GLU A 242 14.14 8.20 12.25
CA GLU A 242 15.57 8.00 12.49
C GLU A 242 16.05 6.62 12.00
N PRO A 243 17.32 6.46 11.57
CA PRO A 243 17.87 5.19 11.11
C PRO A 243 17.75 4.03 12.11
N ASP A 244 17.94 4.31 13.41
CA ASP A 244 17.86 3.31 14.47
C ASP A 244 16.42 2.79 14.63
N PHE A 245 15.44 3.68 14.48
CA PHE A 245 14.02 3.31 14.50
C PHE A 245 13.68 2.40 13.32
N VAL A 246 14.14 2.76 12.12
CA VAL A 246 13.98 1.94 10.90
C VAL A 246 14.56 0.56 11.10
N SER A 247 15.79 0.47 11.60
CA SER A 247 16.49 -0.80 11.84
C SER A 247 15.74 -1.66 12.86
N GLY A 248 15.22 -1.04 13.93
CA GLY A 248 14.40 -1.70 14.94
C GLY A 248 13.15 -2.34 14.34
N ILE A 249 12.38 -1.59 13.55
CA ILE A 249 11.15 -2.11 12.91
C ILE A 249 11.49 -3.14 11.83
N ALA A 250 12.49 -2.87 11.00
CA ALA A 250 12.93 -3.75 9.93
C ALA A 250 13.49 -5.09 10.43
N SER A 251 13.90 -5.21 11.70
CA SER A 251 14.31 -6.50 12.28
C SER A 251 13.14 -7.46 12.54
N GLY A 252 11.90 -6.94 12.56
CA GLY A 252 10.67 -7.70 12.75
C GLY A 252 9.87 -7.19 13.93
N ASN A 253 8.74 -6.54 13.65
CA ASN A 253 7.80 -6.07 14.68
C ASN A 253 6.36 -6.50 14.31
N PRO A 254 5.66 -7.31 15.14
CA PRO A 254 4.31 -7.79 14.84
C PRO A 254 3.24 -6.69 14.88
N GLU A 255 3.51 -5.55 15.51
CA GLU A 255 2.60 -4.40 15.50
C GLU A 255 2.67 -3.61 14.19
N TRP A 256 3.63 -3.95 13.32
CA TRP A 256 3.88 -3.31 12.05
C TRP A 256 3.62 -4.29 10.91
N THR A 257 3.03 -3.78 9.83
CA THR A 257 3.06 -4.48 8.56
C THR A 257 4.31 -4.03 7.82
N ILE A 258 5.13 -4.99 7.39
CA ILE A 258 6.41 -4.75 6.72
C ILE A 258 6.35 -5.41 5.35
N THR A 259 6.57 -4.61 4.32
CA THR A 259 6.68 -5.02 2.93
C THR A 259 8.13 -4.88 2.48
N ARG A 260 8.66 -5.91 1.84
CA ARG A 260 10.04 -5.97 1.35
C ARG A 260 10.05 -6.21 -0.14
N VAL A 261 10.82 -5.40 -0.85
CA VAL A 261 11.05 -5.56 -2.29
C VAL A 261 12.56 -5.63 -2.51
N PRO A 262 13.12 -6.83 -2.78
CA PRO A 262 14.56 -7.00 -2.96
C PRO A 262 15.00 -6.45 -4.32
N PHE A 263 16.23 -5.92 -4.36
CA PHE A 263 16.96 -5.57 -5.56
C PHE A 263 18.28 -6.37 -5.60
N GLU A 264 18.19 -7.55 -6.19
CA GLU A 264 19.26 -8.56 -6.21
C GLU A 264 20.59 -8.07 -6.80
N PRO A 265 20.65 -7.30 -7.91
CA PRO A 265 21.92 -6.91 -8.53
C PRO A 265 22.89 -6.24 -7.55
N TRP A 266 22.38 -5.41 -6.64
CA TRP A 266 23.21 -4.72 -5.64
C TRP A 266 23.06 -5.34 -4.24
N GLY A 267 22.19 -6.33 -4.09
CA GLY A 267 21.83 -6.91 -2.79
C GLY A 267 21.19 -5.89 -1.85
N PHE A 268 20.46 -4.93 -2.41
CA PHE A 268 19.70 -3.97 -1.64
C PHE A 268 18.28 -4.47 -1.42
N GLU A 269 17.62 -3.94 -0.41
CA GLU A 269 16.22 -4.23 -0.14
C GLU A 269 15.47 -2.94 0.18
N VAL A 270 14.37 -2.68 -0.53
CA VAL A 270 13.46 -1.59 -0.19
C VAL A 270 12.45 -2.12 0.82
N VAL A 271 12.45 -1.53 2.01
CA VAL A 271 11.55 -1.89 3.11
C VAL A 271 10.56 -0.75 3.30
N SER A 272 9.27 -1.08 3.22
CA SER A 272 8.19 -0.16 3.54
C SER A 272 7.40 -0.70 4.71
N ALA A 273 7.22 0.09 5.76
CA ALA A 273 6.57 -0.36 6.98
C ALA A 273 5.58 0.67 7.51
N TYR A 274 4.46 0.21 8.05
CA TYR A 274 3.46 1.06 8.69
C TYR A 274 2.83 0.35 9.91
N PRO A 275 2.42 1.11 10.95
CA PRO A 275 1.87 0.52 12.15
C PRO A 275 0.41 0.09 11.95
N ASN A 276 0.08 -1.11 12.40
CA ASN A 276 -1.29 -1.66 12.34
C ASN A 276 -2.28 -0.84 13.19
N SER A 277 -1.78 -0.17 14.23
CA SER A 277 -2.55 0.72 15.11
C SER A 277 -3.06 1.98 14.40
N GLU A 278 -2.30 2.57 13.47
CA GLU A 278 -2.75 3.75 12.71
C GLU A 278 -3.83 3.39 11.69
N VAL A 279 -3.66 2.27 10.99
CA VAL A 279 -4.68 1.75 10.07
C VAL A 279 -5.99 1.48 10.81
N THR A 280 -5.92 0.88 12.00
CA THR A 280 -7.10 0.61 12.83
C THR A 280 -7.69 1.89 13.43
N ALA A 281 -6.89 2.88 13.82
CA ALA A 281 -7.37 4.16 14.34
C ALA A 281 -8.12 4.99 13.27
N LEU A 282 -7.58 5.06 12.06
CA LEU A 282 -8.23 5.70 10.92
C LEU A 282 -9.52 4.97 10.53
N SER A 283 -9.46 3.63 10.47
CA SER A 283 -10.64 2.78 10.21
C SER A 283 -11.73 2.99 11.27
N ARG A 284 -11.36 3.09 12.56
CA ARG A 284 -12.31 3.30 13.68
C ARG A 284 -13.02 4.63 13.56
N THR A 285 -12.28 5.70 13.24
CA THR A 285 -12.86 7.05 13.14
C THR A 285 -13.92 7.11 12.03
N ARG A 286 -13.65 6.50 10.87
CA ARG A 286 -14.64 6.39 9.79
C ARG A 286 -15.81 5.47 10.15
N ALA A 287 -15.54 4.33 10.80
CA ALA A 287 -16.56 3.39 11.25
C ALA A 287 -17.57 4.05 12.22
N ILE A 288 -17.10 4.87 13.16
CA ILE A 288 -17.99 5.61 14.08
C ILE A 288 -18.92 6.54 13.30
N GLY A 289 -18.41 7.25 12.28
CA GLY A 289 -19.24 8.10 11.41
C GLY A 289 -20.32 7.33 10.66
N ILE A 290 -19.97 6.18 10.07
CA ILE A 290 -20.91 5.30 9.34
C ILE A 290 -21.98 4.75 10.28
N ILE A 291 -21.60 4.28 11.47
CA ILE A 291 -22.53 3.74 12.47
C ILE A 291 -23.45 4.84 13.02
N ALA A 292 -22.90 6.02 13.32
CA ALA A 292 -23.69 7.17 13.78
C ALA A 292 -24.72 7.60 12.74
N LEU A 293 -24.33 7.68 11.46
CA LEU A 293 -25.24 7.96 10.36
C LEU A 293 -26.30 6.87 10.20
N GLY A 294 -25.91 5.60 10.31
CA GLY A 294 -26.83 4.45 10.31
C GLY A 294 -27.85 4.52 11.45
N LEU A 295 -27.42 4.94 12.64
CA LEU A 295 -28.30 5.12 13.80
C LEU A 295 -29.30 6.27 13.59
N VAL A 296 -28.85 7.41 13.06
CA VAL A 296 -29.73 8.53 12.69
C VAL A 296 -30.75 8.10 11.63
N ALA A 297 -30.32 7.40 10.58
CA ALA A 297 -31.19 6.86 9.54
C ALA A 297 -32.21 5.86 10.11
N CYS A 298 -31.79 4.98 11.02
CA CYS A 298 -32.65 4.03 11.71
C CYS A 298 -33.75 4.75 12.51
N LEU A 299 -33.38 5.76 13.31
CA LEU A 299 -34.33 6.55 14.10
C LEU A 299 -35.32 7.31 13.20
N ALA A 300 -34.84 7.88 12.09
CA ALA A 300 -35.69 8.54 11.11
C ALA A 300 -36.70 7.58 10.46
N LEU A 301 -36.27 6.37 10.08
CA LEU A 301 -37.14 5.34 9.49
C LEU A 301 -38.18 4.83 10.49
N ILE A 302 -37.79 4.60 11.75
CA ILE A 302 -38.73 4.20 12.81
C ILE A 302 -39.74 5.35 13.08
N GLY A 303 -39.26 6.60 13.16
CA GLY A 303 -40.13 7.76 13.32
C GLY A 303 -41.13 7.91 12.18
N LEU A 304 -40.68 7.74 10.93
CA LEU A 304 -41.51 7.75 9.74
C LEU A 304 -42.53 6.60 9.73
N LEU A 305 -42.13 5.39 10.12
CA LEU A 305 -43.03 4.24 10.26
C LEU A 305 -44.15 4.55 11.26
N VAL A 306 -43.81 5.03 12.45
CA VAL A 306 -44.78 5.37 13.49
C VAL A 306 -45.72 6.48 13.01
N TRP A 307 -45.19 7.49 12.30
CA TRP A 307 -46.00 8.56 11.71
C TRP A 307 -46.96 8.03 10.64
N LEU A 308 -46.51 7.14 9.74
CA LEU A 308 -47.34 6.52 8.71
C LEU A 308 -48.43 5.63 9.31
N VAL A 309 -48.10 4.76 10.27
CA VAL A 309 -49.10 3.91 10.95
C VAL A 309 -50.15 4.78 11.65
N ARG A 310 -49.75 5.89 12.28
CA ARG A 310 -50.69 6.86 12.86
C ARG A 310 -51.57 7.53 11.81
N ARG A 311 -51.00 7.94 10.68
CA ARG A 311 -51.70 8.71 9.65
C ARG A 311 -52.62 7.84 8.77
N LEU A 312 -52.16 6.64 8.39
CA LEU A 312 -52.83 5.77 7.42
C LEU A 312 -53.70 4.69 8.05
N VAL A 313 -53.41 4.27 9.29
CA VAL A 313 -54.14 3.17 9.94
C VAL A 313 -54.98 3.68 11.10
N ILE A 314 -54.35 4.33 12.09
CA ILE A 314 -55.04 4.66 13.35
C ILE A 314 -56.03 5.82 13.17
N ARG A 315 -55.66 6.88 12.45
CA ARG A 315 -56.56 8.03 12.23
C ARG A 315 -57.82 7.64 11.44
N PRO A 316 -57.76 6.90 10.31
CA PRO A 316 -58.96 6.47 9.61
C PRO A 316 -59.84 5.50 10.39
N LEU A 317 -59.26 4.67 11.26
CA LEU A 317 -60.02 3.76 12.11
C LEU A 317 -60.72 4.47 13.29
N GLY A 318 -60.24 5.65 13.71
CA GLY A 318 -60.83 6.44 14.80
C GLY A 318 -60.44 5.97 16.21
N GLY A 319 -59.66 4.90 16.32
CA GLY A 319 -59.33 4.28 17.61
C GLY A 319 -58.41 3.07 17.47
N GLU A 320 -58.28 2.29 18.55
CA GLU A 320 -57.53 1.03 18.49
C GLU A 320 -58.29 0.00 17.66
N PRO A 321 -57.65 -0.71 16.71
CA PRO A 321 -58.39 -1.59 15.79
C PRO A 321 -59.06 -2.77 16.49
N SER A 322 -58.50 -3.24 17.61
CA SER A 322 -59.13 -4.26 18.46
C SER A 322 -60.45 -3.78 19.05
N TYR A 323 -60.54 -2.50 19.43
CA TYR A 323 -61.78 -1.90 19.93
C TYR A 323 -62.82 -1.81 18.82
N ALA A 324 -62.43 -1.36 17.62
CA ALA A 324 -63.31 -1.35 16.45
C ALA A 324 -63.85 -2.76 16.11
N MET A 325 -63.00 -3.79 16.17
CA MET A 325 -63.45 -5.18 16.02
C MET A 325 -64.48 -5.60 17.08
N THR A 326 -64.25 -5.27 18.35
CA THR A 326 -65.19 -5.59 19.43
C THR A 326 -66.54 -4.91 19.23
N VAL A 327 -66.53 -3.63 18.83
CA VAL A 327 -67.76 -2.89 18.50
C VAL A 327 -68.49 -3.53 17.32
N ALA A 328 -67.77 -3.92 16.26
CA ALA A 328 -68.35 -4.57 15.09
C ALA A 328 -69.04 -5.88 15.47
N GLN A 329 -68.38 -6.71 16.28
CA GLN A 329 -68.91 -7.99 16.73
C GLN A 329 -70.17 -7.80 17.59
N ARG A 330 -70.19 -6.85 18.51
CA ARG A 330 -71.38 -6.56 19.34
C ARG A 330 -72.58 -6.15 18.50
N ILE A 331 -72.38 -5.23 17.55
CA ILE A 331 -73.43 -4.81 16.61
C ILE A 331 -73.95 -6.02 15.81
N ALA A 332 -73.06 -6.87 15.31
CA ALA A 332 -73.44 -8.06 14.53
C ALA A 332 -74.22 -9.11 15.35
N HIS A 333 -73.98 -9.21 16.66
CA HIS A 333 -74.73 -10.10 17.57
C HIS A 333 -76.01 -9.45 18.13
N GLY A 334 -76.34 -8.21 17.73
CA GLY A 334 -77.52 -7.49 18.20
C GLY A 334 -77.38 -6.87 19.60
N GLU A 335 -76.17 -6.84 20.17
CA GLU A 335 -75.87 -6.21 21.45
C GLU A 335 -75.74 -4.68 21.26
N LEU A 336 -76.89 -4.02 21.21
CA LEU A 336 -77.00 -2.60 20.96
C LEU A 336 -77.26 -1.79 22.24
N ASP A 337 -76.80 -2.16 23.43
CA ASP A 337 -77.11 -1.37 24.65
C ASP A 337 -75.95 -0.51 25.14
N GLU A 338 -74.70 -0.87 24.81
CA GLU A 338 -73.52 -0.04 25.12
C GLU A 338 -73.26 1.02 24.03
N ASP A 339 -72.90 2.24 24.43
CA ASP A 339 -72.57 3.31 23.49
C ASP A 339 -71.13 3.19 22.95
N VAL A 340 -70.95 3.47 21.67
CA VAL A 340 -69.63 3.39 21.02
C VAL A 340 -68.81 4.61 21.39
N SER A 341 -67.76 4.39 22.17
CA SER A 341 -66.84 5.44 22.60
C SER A 341 -65.96 5.87 21.43
N ILE A 342 -66.29 7.01 20.84
CA ILE A 342 -65.46 7.65 19.81
C ILE A 342 -64.72 8.86 20.38
N LYS A 343 -63.67 9.30 19.69
CA LYS A 343 -62.94 10.50 20.08
C LYS A 343 -63.81 11.74 19.84
N GLU A 344 -63.72 12.74 20.73
CA GLU A 344 -64.45 14.00 20.57
C GLU A 344 -64.17 14.64 19.20
N GLY A 345 -65.24 15.00 18.48
CA GLY A 345 -65.18 15.61 17.16
C GLY A 345 -64.89 14.66 15.99
N ASP A 346 -64.84 13.34 16.22
CA ASP A 346 -64.61 12.37 15.15
C ASP A 346 -65.93 12.01 14.42
N SER A 347 -66.03 12.42 13.15
CA SER A 347 -67.21 12.18 12.30
C SER A 347 -66.90 11.37 11.04
N HIS A 348 -65.62 11.09 10.77
CA HIS A 348 -65.19 10.50 9.50
C HIS A 348 -64.48 9.15 9.66
N SER A 349 -64.23 8.71 10.89
CA SER A 349 -63.63 7.41 11.12
C SER A 349 -64.59 6.24 10.92
N MET A 350 -64.02 5.05 10.75
CA MET A 350 -64.80 3.82 10.73
C MET A 350 -65.59 3.63 12.02
N LEU A 351 -65.03 3.94 13.20
CA LEU A 351 -65.75 3.91 14.47
C LEU A 351 -66.93 4.90 14.52
N ALA A 352 -66.77 6.09 13.94
CA ALA A 352 -67.87 7.05 13.82
C ALA A 352 -69.01 6.50 12.93
N ALA A 353 -68.68 5.92 11.77
CA ALA A 353 -69.65 5.28 10.89
C ALA A 353 -70.36 4.09 11.56
N MET A 354 -69.65 3.30 12.37
CA MET A 354 -70.24 2.19 13.13
C MET A 354 -71.17 2.66 14.25
N ARG A 355 -70.84 3.77 14.92
CA ARG A 355 -71.74 4.39 15.91
C ARG A 355 -73.04 4.85 15.24
N GLU A 356 -72.96 5.47 14.07
CA GLU A 356 -74.13 5.89 13.30
C GLU A 356 -74.99 4.69 12.86
N ALA A 357 -74.36 3.61 12.40
CA ALA A 357 -75.05 2.37 12.07
C ALA A 357 -75.74 1.75 13.29
N GLN A 358 -75.08 1.72 14.45
CA GLN A 358 -75.66 1.25 15.72
C GLN A 358 -76.88 2.09 16.12
N GLN A 359 -76.78 3.42 16.01
CA GLN A 359 -77.88 4.34 16.33
C GLN A 359 -79.08 4.15 15.39
N SER A 360 -78.83 3.97 14.09
CA SER A 360 -79.89 3.65 13.12
C SER A 360 -80.59 2.33 13.43
N LEU A 361 -79.82 1.27 13.74
CA LEU A 361 -80.38 -0.03 14.13
C LEU A 361 -81.19 0.05 15.43
N ARG A 362 -80.70 0.75 16.46
CA ARG A 362 -81.45 1.03 17.70
C ARG A 362 -82.77 1.74 17.40
N GLY A 363 -82.74 2.75 16.52
CA GLY A 363 -83.93 3.50 16.11
C GLY A 363 -84.97 2.62 15.42
N ILE A 364 -84.53 1.80 14.46
CA ILE A 364 -85.39 0.87 13.72
C ILE A 364 -86.01 -0.18 14.66
N ILE A 365 -85.22 -0.79 15.55
CA ILE A 365 -85.71 -1.77 16.54
C ILE A 365 -86.64 -1.11 17.56
N GLY A 366 -86.34 0.12 17.98
CA GLY A 366 -87.20 0.91 18.85
C GLY A 366 -88.56 1.22 18.21
N GLN A 367 -88.58 1.63 16.93
CA GLN A 367 -89.81 1.83 16.17
C GLN A 367 -90.59 0.53 15.99
N MET A 368 -89.94 -0.60 15.69
CA MET A 368 -90.61 -1.90 15.62
C MET A 368 -91.23 -2.32 16.95
N ARG A 369 -90.51 -2.16 18.07
CA ARG A 369 -91.06 -2.44 19.41
C ARG A 369 -92.23 -1.51 19.75
N HIS A 370 -92.15 -0.23 19.38
CA HIS A 370 -93.22 0.73 19.61
C HIS A 370 -94.47 0.37 18.78
N MET A 371 -94.32 0.04 17.49
CA MET A 371 -95.42 -0.41 16.63
C MET A 371 -96.04 -1.72 17.13
N SER A 372 -95.23 -2.69 17.56
CA SER A 372 -95.73 -3.94 18.18
C SER A 372 -96.53 -3.65 19.46
N SER A 373 -96.06 -2.73 20.30
CA SER A 373 -96.74 -2.38 21.56
C SER A 373 -98.03 -1.57 21.36
N GLU A 374 -98.17 -0.85 20.25
CA GLU A 374 -99.40 -0.13 19.91
C GLU A 374 -100.40 -1.05 19.20
N HIS A 375 -99.93 -2.07 18.46
CA HIS A 375 -100.79 -3.13 17.91
C HIS A 375 -101.37 -4.01 19.03
N ASP A 376 -100.56 -4.40 20.02
CA ASP A 376 -101.01 -5.17 21.20
C ASP A 376 -101.95 -4.38 22.14
N LYS A 377 -102.06 -3.06 21.98
CA LYS A 377 -103.04 -2.21 22.70
C LYS A 377 -104.29 -1.89 21.88
N GLY A 378 -104.29 -2.25 20.60
CA GLY A 378 -105.33 -1.92 19.62
C GLY A 378 -106.28 -3.08 19.27
N ASP A 379 -105.98 -4.30 19.71
CA ASP A 379 -106.88 -5.46 19.83
C ASP A 379 -107.32 -5.63 21.29
#